data_AF-A0AAW2JA88-F1
#
_entry.id   AF-A0AAW2JA88-F1
#
_cell.length_a   1.000
_cell.length_b   1.000
_cell.length_c   1.000
_cell.angle_alpha   90.00
_cell.angle_beta   90.00
_cell.angle_gamma   90.00
#
_symmetry.space_group_name_H-M   'P 1'
#
loop_
_entity.id
_entity.type
_entity.pdbx_description
1 polymer ?
#
loop_
_entity_poly.entity_id
_entity_poly.type
_entity_poly.pdbx_seq_one_letter_code
_entity_poly.pdbx_strand_id
1 'polypeptide(L)'
;MAAYLFTVRQRENEPLRDYVQRFVEAVHEMPHVNHELLANIIQQNLLPGRFKESIAGKPPSSLEDLLMRSQKYIRIEESNVSHTSLSVKRKGQEEEKDPKKKKERKRLPPTGFTHYTPLNASRGEILVVTEQQGLISQWPRKMKDNLKRLKSDKYCRFHRHRGYTIEECHHLKNEIEKLI
;
A
#
# COMPACT_ATOMS: atom_id res chain seq x y z
N MET A 1 -13.26 -25.83 -20.78
CA MET A 1 -13.29 -24.71 -21.75
C MET A 1 -13.09 -23.40 -21.02
N ALA A 2 -12.26 -22.48 -21.52
CA ALA A 2 -12.03 -21.16 -20.88
C ALA A 2 -13.30 -20.33 -20.67
N ALA A 3 -14.39 -20.64 -21.39
CA ALA A 3 -15.72 -20.06 -21.23
C ALA A 3 -16.26 -20.15 -19.79
N TYR A 4 -15.91 -21.20 -19.03
CA TYR A 4 -16.35 -21.35 -17.63
C TYR A 4 -15.83 -20.22 -16.75
N LEU A 5 -14.57 -19.81 -16.92
CA LEU A 5 -13.98 -18.73 -16.13
C LEU A 5 -14.69 -17.38 -16.34
N PHE A 6 -15.20 -17.08 -17.53
CA PHE A 6 -15.97 -15.85 -17.79
C PHE A 6 -17.31 -15.80 -17.03
N THR A 7 -17.81 -16.95 -16.56
CA THR A 7 -19.03 -17.01 -15.74
C THR A 7 -18.78 -16.68 -14.28
N VAL A 8 -17.53 -16.76 -13.82
CA VAL A 8 -17.13 -16.51 -12.43
C VAL A 8 -17.00 -15.01 -12.21
N ARG A 9 -18.14 -14.30 -12.16
CA ARG A 9 -18.21 -12.85 -11.95
C ARG A 9 -18.34 -12.50 -10.47
N GLN A 10 -17.83 -11.34 -10.09
CA GLN A 10 -18.02 -10.78 -8.76
C GLN A 10 -19.45 -10.26 -8.63
N ARG A 11 -20.14 -10.64 -7.56
CA ARG A 11 -21.55 -10.25 -7.30
C ARG A 11 -21.59 -8.96 -6.47
N GLU A 12 -22.69 -8.21 -6.54
CA GLU A 12 -22.81 -6.86 -5.91
C GLU A 12 -22.59 -6.85 -4.40
N ASN A 13 -22.98 -7.93 -3.71
CA ASN A 13 -22.83 -8.07 -2.24
C ASN A 13 -21.76 -9.11 -1.86
N GLU A 14 -20.86 -9.42 -2.78
CA GLU A 14 -19.81 -10.41 -2.54
C GLU A 14 -18.47 -9.73 -2.22
N PRO A 15 -17.90 -9.99 -1.04
CA PRO A 15 -16.63 -9.41 -0.67
C PRO A 15 -15.52 -9.93 -1.58
N LEU A 16 -14.48 -9.11 -1.79
CA LEU A 16 -13.40 -9.44 -2.72
C LEU A 16 -12.72 -10.78 -2.38
N ARG A 17 -12.64 -11.12 -1.09
CA ARG A 17 -12.06 -12.38 -0.59
C ARG A 17 -12.78 -13.60 -1.17
N ASP A 18 -14.09 -13.62 -1.08
CA ASP A 18 -14.91 -14.75 -1.49
C ASP A 18 -14.91 -14.90 -3.01
N TYR A 19 -14.97 -13.77 -3.72
CA TYR A 19 -14.83 -13.76 -5.17
C TYR A 19 -13.49 -14.34 -5.63
N VAL A 20 -12.38 -13.88 -5.04
CA VAL A 20 -11.02 -14.33 -5.40
C VAL A 20 -10.86 -15.83 -5.13
N GLN A 21 -11.42 -16.32 -4.02
CA GLN A 21 -11.40 -17.75 -3.70
C GLN A 21 -12.07 -18.58 -4.80
N ARG A 22 -13.31 -18.22 -5.19
CA ARG A 22 -14.03 -18.91 -6.28
C ARG A 22 -13.31 -18.81 -7.62
N PHE A 23 -12.71 -17.65 -7.90
CA PHE A 23 -11.95 -17.44 -9.12
C PHE A 23 -10.73 -18.36 -9.19
N VAL A 24 -9.99 -18.50 -8.09
CA VAL A 24 -8.81 -19.37 -8.00
C VAL A 24 -9.21 -20.84 -8.16
N GLU A 25 -10.28 -21.28 -7.50
CA GLU A 25 -10.83 -22.64 -7.66
C GLU A 25 -11.16 -22.92 -9.12
N ALA A 26 -11.88 -22.01 -9.78
CA ALA A 26 -12.21 -22.17 -11.20
C ALA A 26 -10.98 -22.14 -12.13
N VAL A 27 -9.90 -21.44 -11.76
CA VAL A 27 -8.64 -21.47 -12.51
C VAL A 27 -7.94 -22.82 -12.35
N HIS A 28 -8.00 -23.45 -11.18
CA HIS A 28 -7.39 -24.77 -10.95
C HIS A 28 -8.08 -25.89 -11.73
N GLU A 29 -9.39 -25.80 -11.95
CA GLU A 29 -10.17 -26.73 -12.79
C GLU A 29 -9.83 -26.63 -14.29
N MET A 30 -9.03 -25.63 -14.69
CA MET A 30 -8.75 -25.30 -16.08
C MET A 30 -7.25 -25.46 -16.40
N PRO A 31 -6.84 -26.57 -17.04
CA PRO A 31 -5.46 -26.71 -17.49
C PRO A 31 -5.14 -25.66 -18.58
N HIS A 32 -3.94 -25.08 -18.50
CA HIS A 32 -3.37 -24.15 -19.49
C HIS A 32 -3.95 -22.73 -19.60
N VAL A 33 -4.47 -22.16 -18.51
CA VAL A 33 -4.78 -20.71 -18.49
C VAL A 33 -3.48 -19.91 -18.53
N ASN A 34 -3.22 -19.22 -19.65
CA ASN A 34 -2.09 -18.30 -19.75
C ASN A 34 -2.38 -16.98 -19.02
N HIS A 35 -1.33 -16.21 -18.72
CA HIS A 35 -1.43 -15.00 -17.91
C HIS A 35 -2.20 -13.86 -18.61
N GLU A 36 -2.12 -13.74 -19.93
CA GLU A 36 -2.88 -12.72 -20.70
C GLU A 36 -4.38 -12.99 -20.64
N LEU A 37 -4.78 -14.24 -20.82
CA LEU A 37 -6.17 -14.67 -20.72
C LEU A 37 -6.68 -14.51 -19.29
N LEU A 38 -5.88 -14.90 -18.28
CA LEU A 38 -6.19 -14.69 -16.87
C LEU A 38 -6.47 -13.22 -16.56
N ALA A 39 -5.60 -12.33 -17.04
CA ALA A 39 -5.71 -10.88 -16.85
C ALA A 39 -6.96 -10.30 -17.52
N ASN A 40 -7.31 -10.77 -18.70
CA ASN A 40 -8.52 -10.34 -19.41
C ASN A 40 -9.78 -10.78 -18.65
N ILE A 41 -9.86 -12.07 -18.30
CA ILE A 41 -11.01 -12.64 -17.59
C ILE A 41 -11.23 -11.92 -16.25
N ILE A 42 -10.18 -11.80 -15.42
CA ILE A 42 -10.32 -11.15 -14.10
C ILE A 42 -10.79 -9.70 -14.23
N GLN A 43 -10.32 -8.96 -15.24
CA GLN A 43 -10.75 -7.59 -15.48
C GLN A 43 -12.23 -7.49 -15.89
N GLN A 44 -12.73 -8.43 -16.69
CA GLN A 44 -14.14 -8.47 -17.10
C GLN A 44 -15.07 -8.88 -15.95
N ASN A 45 -14.61 -9.83 -15.13
CA ASN A 45 -15.43 -10.45 -14.09
C ASN A 45 -15.56 -9.60 -12.82
N LEU A 46 -14.62 -8.69 -12.56
CA LEU A 46 -14.66 -7.81 -11.39
C LEU A 46 -15.74 -6.71 -11.51
N LEU A 47 -16.31 -6.33 -10.37
CA LEU A 47 -17.11 -5.13 -10.25
C LEU A 47 -16.25 -3.86 -10.32
N PRO A 48 -16.83 -2.70 -10.70
CA PRO A 48 -16.15 -1.42 -10.61
C PRO A 48 -15.60 -1.19 -9.18
N GLY A 49 -14.34 -0.80 -9.08
CA GLY A 49 -13.71 -0.56 -7.78
C GLY A 49 -12.19 -0.50 -7.83
N ARG A 50 -11.59 -0.17 -6.69
CA ARG A 50 -10.14 0.09 -6.59
C ARG A 50 -9.28 -1.12 -6.98
N PHE A 51 -9.78 -2.34 -6.79
CA PHE A 51 -9.09 -3.55 -7.21
C PHE A 51 -9.13 -3.72 -8.74
N LYS A 52 -10.30 -3.55 -9.38
CA LYS A 52 -10.46 -3.56 -10.84
C LYS A 52 -9.60 -2.50 -11.54
N GLU A 53 -9.57 -1.28 -11.00
CA GLU A 53 -8.68 -0.21 -11.47
C GLU A 53 -7.20 -0.62 -11.40
N SER A 54 -6.83 -1.33 -10.32
CA SER A 54 -5.49 -1.87 -10.14
C SER A 54 -5.15 -2.84 -11.27
N ILE A 55 -6.01 -3.83 -11.51
CA ILE A 55 -5.84 -4.83 -12.55
C ILE A 55 -5.71 -4.17 -13.93
N ALA A 56 -6.59 -3.23 -14.27
CA ALA A 56 -6.54 -2.53 -15.56
C ALA A 56 -5.25 -1.70 -15.73
N GLY A 57 -4.77 -1.05 -14.67
CA GLY A 57 -3.55 -0.23 -14.73
C GLY A 57 -2.25 -1.04 -14.79
N LYS A 58 -2.25 -2.27 -14.28
CA LYS A 58 -1.13 -3.20 -14.39
C LYS A 58 -1.70 -4.62 -14.44
N PRO A 59 -1.88 -5.23 -15.62
CA PRO A 59 -2.37 -6.60 -15.73
C PRO A 59 -1.50 -7.58 -14.92
N PRO A 60 -2.10 -8.56 -14.21
CA PRO A 60 -1.33 -9.55 -13.47
C PRO A 60 -0.52 -10.45 -14.42
N SER A 61 0.74 -10.69 -14.10
CA SER A 61 1.62 -11.56 -14.91
C SER A 61 1.56 -13.04 -14.53
N SER A 62 0.88 -13.37 -13.44
CA SER A 62 0.68 -14.73 -12.95
C SER A 62 -0.50 -14.79 -11.96
N LEU A 63 -0.97 -16.01 -11.65
CA LEU A 63 -1.94 -16.23 -10.58
C LEU A 63 -1.39 -15.77 -9.21
N GLU A 64 -0.09 -15.96 -8.96
CA GLU A 64 0.58 -15.51 -7.75
C GLU A 64 0.58 -13.97 -7.62
N ASP A 65 0.88 -13.23 -8.69
CA ASP A 65 0.82 -11.76 -8.69
C ASP A 65 -0.61 -11.27 -8.43
N LEU A 66 -1.62 -11.97 -8.99
CA LEU A 66 -3.03 -11.69 -8.72
C LEU A 66 -3.39 -11.88 -7.24
N LEU A 67 -2.94 -12.99 -6.62
CA LEU A 67 -3.19 -13.32 -5.21
C LEU A 67 -2.50 -12.37 -4.24
N MET A 68 -1.21 -12.12 -4.44
CA MET A 68 -0.45 -11.14 -3.66
C MET A 68 -1.10 -9.76 -3.70
N ARG A 69 -1.61 -9.38 -4.87
CA ARG A 69 -2.30 -8.11 -5.05
C ARG A 69 -3.69 -8.10 -4.42
N SER A 70 -4.48 -9.17 -4.55
CA SER A 70 -5.83 -9.24 -3.98
C SER A 70 -5.78 -9.15 -2.46
N GLN A 71 -4.81 -9.80 -1.80
CA GLN A 71 -4.60 -9.72 -0.34
C GLN A 71 -4.50 -8.28 0.17
N LYS A 72 -3.81 -7.41 -0.55
CA LYS A 72 -3.73 -5.98 -0.20
C LYS A 72 -5.12 -5.33 -0.20
N TYR A 73 -5.96 -5.63 -1.18
CA TYR A 73 -7.27 -5.01 -1.33
C TYR A 73 -8.33 -5.62 -0.42
N ILE A 74 -8.23 -6.92 -0.14
CA ILE A 74 -9.05 -7.61 0.88
C ILE A 74 -8.85 -6.93 2.24
N ARG A 75 -7.60 -6.74 2.67
CA ARG A 75 -7.31 -6.04 3.93
C ARG A 75 -7.88 -4.61 3.98
N ILE A 76 -7.84 -3.89 2.85
CA ILE A 76 -8.42 -2.54 2.75
C ILE A 76 -9.95 -2.60 2.92
N GLU A 77 -10.61 -3.53 2.24
CA GLU A 77 -12.06 -3.73 2.30
C GLU A 77 -12.52 -4.12 3.71
N GLU A 78 -11.85 -5.10 4.34
CA GLU A 78 -12.14 -5.56 5.70
C GLU A 78 -11.89 -4.46 6.75
N SER A 79 -10.81 -3.68 6.59
CA SER A 79 -10.54 -2.54 7.48
C SER A 79 -11.60 -1.43 7.39
N ASN A 80 -12.24 -1.27 6.23
CA ASN A 80 -13.31 -0.29 6.05
C ASN A 80 -14.62 -0.73 6.73
N VAL A 81 -14.92 -2.02 6.78
CA VAL A 81 -16.10 -2.56 7.50
C VAL A 81 -16.00 -2.26 9.01
N SER A 82 -14.78 -2.20 9.56
CA SER A 82 -14.57 -1.85 10.97
C SER A 82 -14.79 -0.36 11.30
N HIS A 83 -14.88 0.52 10.30
CA HIS A 83 -15.08 1.97 10.50
C HIS A 83 -16.52 2.44 10.22
N THR A 84 -17.40 1.61 9.65
CA THR A 84 -18.78 1.99 9.34
C THR A 84 -19.70 2.06 10.56
N SER A 85 -19.25 1.61 11.74
CA SER A 85 -20.01 1.73 12.99
C SER A 85 -19.85 3.09 13.71
N LEU A 86 -18.99 4.01 13.25
CA LEU A 86 -18.61 5.19 14.04
C LEU A 86 -18.59 6.56 13.34
N SER A 87 -19.15 6.76 12.14
CA SER A 87 -19.17 8.12 11.56
C SER A 87 -20.39 8.45 10.71
N VAL A 88 -21.52 8.61 11.41
CA VAL A 88 -22.54 9.60 11.04
C VAL A 88 -22.00 11.00 11.41
N LYS A 89 -22.24 11.99 10.54
CA LYS A 89 -21.85 13.43 10.59
C LYS A 89 -20.44 13.78 10.08
N ARG A 90 -20.39 14.38 8.87
CA ARG A 90 -20.52 15.84 8.70
C ARG A 90 -20.82 16.19 7.23
N LYS A 91 -21.71 17.17 7.08
CA LYS A 91 -22.39 17.64 5.87
C LYS A 91 -21.90 19.07 5.54
N GLY A 92 -21.80 19.40 4.25
CA GLY A 92 -21.64 20.75 3.68
C GLY A 92 -20.18 21.22 3.52
N GLN A 93 -19.73 21.84 2.44
CA GLN A 93 -20.40 22.56 1.34
C GLN A 93 -19.60 22.46 0.03
N GLU A 94 -20.33 22.61 -1.07
CA GLU A 94 -19.87 22.77 -2.45
C GLU A 94 -18.97 24.00 -2.63
N GLU A 95 -17.96 23.91 -3.50
CA GLU A 95 -17.81 24.88 -4.59
C GLU A 95 -16.87 24.36 -5.69
N GLU A 96 -17.32 24.62 -6.90
CA GLU A 96 -16.86 24.16 -8.20
C GLU A 96 -15.60 24.93 -8.66
N LYS A 97 -14.59 24.22 -9.20
CA LYS A 97 -13.76 24.61 -10.37
C LYS A 97 -12.50 23.72 -10.49
N ASP A 98 -12.52 22.83 -11.49
CA ASP A 98 -11.32 22.30 -12.16
C ASP A 98 -10.89 23.37 -13.21
N PRO A 99 -9.59 23.64 -13.48
CA PRO A 99 -8.76 22.65 -14.15
C PRO A 99 -7.30 22.52 -13.67
N LYS A 100 -6.77 21.29 -13.82
CA LYS A 100 -5.34 20.89 -13.76
C LYS A 100 -4.75 20.69 -12.35
N LYS A 101 -4.91 19.48 -11.81
CA LYS A 101 -3.98 18.94 -10.78
C LYS A 101 -3.16 17.76 -11.28
N LYS A 102 -1.92 18.12 -11.64
CA LYS A 102 -0.67 17.40 -11.30
C LYS A 102 -0.91 16.21 -10.36
N LYS A 103 -0.51 15.01 -10.81
CA LYS A 103 -0.23 13.79 -10.03
C LYS A 103 0.07 14.06 -8.54
N GLU A 104 -0.97 14.20 -7.73
CA GLU A 104 -0.87 14.08 -6.29
C GLU A 104 -0.85 12.58 -6.02
N ARG A 105 0.37 12.09 -5.79
CA ARG A 105 0.63 10.84 -5.10
C ARG A 105 -0.41 10.71 -3.99
N LYS A 106 -1.35 9.76 -4.12
CA LYS A 106 -2.21 9.30 -3.04
C LYS A 106 -1.29 9.08 -1.84
N ARG A 107 -1.26 10.05 -0.92
CA ARG A 107 -0.61 9.90 0.36
C ARG A 107 -1.34 8.73 0.98
N LEU A 108 -0.63 7.61 1.11
CA LEU A 108 -1.00 6.57 2.05
C LEU A 108 -1.37 7.27 3.37
N PRO A 109 -2.35 6.78 4.14
CA PRO A 109 -2.48 7.25 5.52
C PRO A 109 -1.10 7.17 6.15
N PRO A 110 -0.65 8.17 6.93
CA PRO A 110 0.70 8.15 7.48
C PRO A 110 0.86 6.84 8.26
N THR A 111 1.65 5.93 7.70
CA THR A 111 2.16 4.76 8.42
C THR A 111 3.24 5.31 9.34
N GLY A 112 2.79 5.95 10.41
CA GLY A 112 3.64 6.68 11.33
C GLY A 112 2.80 7.48 12.30
N PHE A 113 3.31 7.59 13.51
CA PHE A 113 2.70 8.39 14.56
C PHE A 113 2.52 9.83 14.05
N THR A 114 1.31 10.37 14.20
CA THR A 114 0.97 11.74 13.80
C THR A 114 1.50 12.77 14.79
N HIS A 115 1.78 12.32 16.02
CA HIS A 115 2.43 13.06 17.08
C HIS A 115 3.59 12.22 17.59
N TYR A 116 4.74 12.86 17.81
CA TYR A 116 5.92 12.21 18.38
C TYR A 116 6.13 12.73 19.78
N THR A 117 6.47 11.84 20.69
CA THR A 117 6.83 12.19 22.06
C THR A 117 8.04 13.13 22.02
N PRO A 118 8.02 14.28 22.73
CA PRO A 118 9.20 15.13 22.86
C PRO A 118 10.38 14.33 23.42
N LEU A 119 11.52 14.41 22.74
CA LEU A 119 12.71 13.65 23.11
C LEU A 119 13.62 14.50 23.99
N ASN A 120 14.18 13.89 25.02
CA ASN A 120 15.16 14.53 25.92
C ASN A 120 16.59 14.57 25.33
N ALA A 121 16.80 13.95 24.16
CA ALA A 121 18.08 13.89 23.45
C ALA A 121 17.85 14.01 21.93
N SER A 122 18.92 14.28 21.18
CA SER A 122 18.84 14.32 19.72
C SER A 122 18.55 12.94 19.14
N ARG A 123 17.94 12.88 17.95
CA ARG A 123 17.66 11.58 17.29
C ARG A 123 18.95 10.89 16.85
N GLY A 124 20.02 11.65 16.65
CA GLY A 124 21.35 11.11 16.40
C GLY A 124 21.91 10.32 17.59
N GLU A 125 21.76 10.83 18.80
CA GLU A 125 22.21 10.16 20.02
C GLU A 125 21.35 8.93 20.32
N ILE A 126 20.02 9.07 20.20
CA ILE A 126 19.09 7.94 20.38
C ILE A 126 19.37 6.83 19.37
N LEU A 127 19.71 7.16 18.12
CA LEU A 127 20.10 6.15 17.13
C LEU A 127 21.33 5.36 17.58
N VAL A 128 22.35 6.02 18.12
CA VAL A 128 23.58 5.35 18.57
C VAL A 128 23.28 4.41 19.74
N VAL A 129 22.51 4.88 20.72
CA VAL A 129 22.13 4.07 21.90
C VAL A 129 21.28 2.87 21.49
N THR A 130 20.27 3.08 20.64
CA THR A 130 19.37 2.00 20.17
C THR A 130 20.10 0.99 19.27
N GLU A 131 21.08 1.43 18.48
CA GLU A 131 21.96 0.53 17.71
C GLU A 131 22.85 -0.31 18.62
N GLN A 132 23.49 0.29 19.63
CA GLN A 132 24.33 -0.43 20.60
C GLN A 132 23.55 -1.43 21.44
N GLN A 133 22.30 -1.11 21.79
CA GLN A 133 21.42 -1.98 22.56
C GLN A 133 20.65 -2.98 21.69
N GLY A 134 20.82 -2.95 20.36
CA GLY A 134 20.13 -3.86 19.44
C GLY A 134 18.61 -3.65 19.37
N LEU A 135 18.11 -2.47 19.77
CA LEU A 135 16.67 -2.15 19.82
C LEU A 135 16.08 -1.79 18.46
N ILE A 136 16.93 -1.58 17.45
CA ILE A 136 16.49 -1.36 16.07
C ILE A 136 16.05 -2.69 15.48
N SER A 137 14.73 -2.90 15.46
CA SER A 137 14.14 -4.17 15.02
C SER A 137 14.30 -4.38 13.51
N GLN A 138 14.30 -3.31 12.72
CA GLN A 138 14.47 -3.38 11.27
C GLN A 138 15.28 -2.21 10.71
N TRP A 139 16.46 -2.51 10.16
CA TRP A 139 17.18 -1.55 9.35
C TRP A 139 16.47 -1.35 8.01
N PRO A 140 16.28 -0.09 7.58
CA PRO A 140 15.62 0.19 6.32
C PRO A 140 16.47 -0.27 5.14
N ARG A 141 15.81 -0.78 4.10
CA ARG A 141 16.47 -1.13 2.84
C ARG A 141 17.08 0.12 2.19
N LYS A 142 18.22 -0.08 1.50
CA LYS A 142 18.87 0.97 0.70
C LYS A 142 17.86 1.53 -0.31
N MET A 143 17.67 2.85 -0.28
CA MET A 143 16.77 3.51 -1.23
C MET A 143 17.43 3.61 -2.60
N LYS A 144 16.61 3.63 -3.66
CA LYS A 144 17.09 3.94 -5.01
C LYS A 144 17.62 5.36 -5.06
N ASP A 145 18.80 5.52 -5.63
CA ASP A 145 19.41 6.82 -5.84
C ASP A 145 18.53 7.72 -6.69
N ASN A 146 18.43 8.99 -6.28
CA ASN A 146 17.71 10.01 -7.00
C ASN A 146 18.63 11.20 -7.27
N LEU A 147 18.73 11.62 -8.53
CA LEU A 147 19.58 12.74 -8.97
C LEU A 147 19.37 14.03 -8.17
N LYS A 148 18.14 14.31 -7.69
CA LYS A 148 17.86 15.50 -6.85
C LYS A 148 18.35 15.34 -5.41
N ARG A 149 18.41 14.10 -4.91
CA ARG A 149 18.84 13.78 -3.54
C ARG A 149 20.35 13.63 -3.43
N LEU A 150 21.00 13.12 -4.47
CA LEU A 150 22.47 13.06 -4.58
C LEU A 150 23.12 14.45 -4.55
N LYS A 151 22.41 15.46 -5.06
CA LYS A 151 22.83 16.88 -5.03
C LYS A 151 22.62 17.55 -3.67
N SER A 152 22.02 16.88 -2.69
CA SER A 152 21.84 17.41 -1.34
C SER A 152 23.03 17.06 -0.46
N ASP A 153 23.50 18.03 0.31
CA ASP A 153 24.54 17.84 1.33
C ASP A 153 24.00 17.22 2.64
N LYS A 154 22.67 17.13 2.78
CA LYS A 154 22.04 16.51 3.95
C LYS A 154 22.21 14.99 3.91
N TYR A 155 22.67 14.40 5.02
CA TYR A 155 22.87 12.96 5.14
C TYR A 155 22.09 12.37 6.33
N CYS A 156 21.42 11.25 6.07
CA CYS A 156 20.71 10.47 7.08
C CYS A 156 21.52 9.20 7.40
N ARG A 157 22.07 9.12 8.62
CA ARG A 157 22.85 7.95 9.08
C ARG A 157 22.00 6.67 9.14
N PHE A 158 20.73 6.78 9.56
CA PHE A 158 19.81 5.64 9.66
C PHE A 158 19.58 4.92 8.32
N HIS A 159 19.50 5.67 7.22
CA HIS A 159 19.34 5.12 5.86
C HIS A 159 20.66 5.02 5.09
N ARG A 160 21.75 5.54 5.65
CA ARG A 160 23.05 5.74 4.99
C ARG A 160 22.91 6.40 3.62
N HIS A 161 22.04 7.41 3.52
CA HIS A 161 21.63 8.01 2.24
C HIS A 161 21.56 9.53 2.31
N ARG A 162 21.77 10.19 1.16
CA ARG A 162 21.72 11.65 1.02
C ARG A 162 20.31 12.13 0.68
N GLY A 163 19.97 13.35 1.08
CA GLY A 163 18.71 14.03 0.74
C GLY A 163 17.96 14.64 1.93
N TYR A 164 18.18 14.16 3.14
CA TYR A 164 17.55 14.66 4.38
C TYR A 164 18.43 14.31 5.59
N THR A 165 18.27 15.04 6.69
CA THR A 165 19.03 14.78 7.92
C THR A 165 18.41 13.67 8.76
N ILE A 166 19.14 13.21 9.78
CA ILE A 166 18.62 12.24 10.75
C ILE A 166 17.38 12.76 11.50
N GLU A 167 17.30 14.06 11.76
CA GLU A 167 16.16 14.71 12.43
C GLU A 167 14.90 14.76 11.54
N GLU A 168 15.08 14.78 10.23
CA GLU A 168 14.00 14.78 9.23
C GLU A 168 13.56 13.34 8.86
N CYS A 169 14.17 12.31 9.44
CA CYS A 169 13.89 10.92 9.08
C CYS A 169 12.60 10.39 9.73
N HIS A 170 11.54 10.26 8.94
CA HIS A 170 10.25 9.73 9.42
C HIS A 170 10.32 8.29 9.93
N HIS A 171 11.12 7.43 9.29
CA HIS A 171 11.26 6.05 9.77
C HIS A 171 11.97 5.97 11.11
N LEU A 172 13.02 6.77 11.32
CA LEU A 172 13.69 6.83 12.61
C LEU A 172 12.76 7.36 13.70
N LYS A 173 11.96 8.39 13.40
CA LYS A 173 10.96 8.90 14.33
C LYS A 173 9.96 7.82 14.75
N ASN A 174 9.45 7.05 13.78
CA ASN A 174 8.53 5.96 14.08
C ASN A 174 9.19 4.83 14.87
N GLU A 175 10.47 4.54 14.63
CA GLU A 175 11.18 3.49 15.35
C GLU A 175 11.45 3.90 16.79
N ILE A 176 11.85 5.16 17.03
CA ILE A 176 11.99 5.71 18.38
C ILE A 176 10.64 5.68 19.12
N GLU A 177 9.55 6.05 18.45
CA GLU A 177 8.22 6.08 19.07
C GLU A 177 7.68 4.68 19.43
N LYS A 178 8.19 3.60 18.83
CA LYS A 178 7.85 2.22 19.25
C LYS A 178 8.60 1.78 20.52
N LEU A 179 9.66 2.51 20.89
CA LEU A 179 10.52 2.18 22.03
C LEU A 179 10.16 2.99 23.30
N ILE A 180 9.16 3.87 23.20
CA ILE A 180 8.60 4.68 24.29
C ILE A 180 7.25 4.08 24.68
#